data_AF-D2VVF5-F1
#
_entry.id   AF-D2VVF5-F1
#
_cell.length_a   1.000
_cell.length_b   1.000
_cell.length_c   1.000
_cell.angle_alpha   90.00
_cell.angle_beta   90.00
_cell.angle_gamma   90.00
#
_symmetry.space_group_name_H-M   'P 1'
#
loop_
_entity.id
_entity.type
_entity.pdbx_description
1 polymer ?
#
loop_
_entity_poly.entity_id
_entity_poly.type
_entity_poly.pdbx_seq_one_letter_code
_entity_poly.pdbx_strand_id
1 'polypeptide(L)'
;MSTSTDHISGGSEKILFAAFNQDCSCVSVGTDCSYKIFTLDPLKKCYSQPGGMSLVQMLYSSSLLALVGAGHQASLSPRRLQLFNSSENKAICELNFTSTILNVKVSKRRLVVVLQDKIHIFDISSMKILRTIETKNNLGLCVLSSIPSSTPTGVSGGKNDVSYMAYPSPTESGDVILYDAINPKQVNFIKAHKSDVSIIQFNQDGTMLATASGKGTVIRIFSIPGCELLHTLRRGSTAARIYSISFSSDSSMVCVSSDKGTVHVFKLNQNQEKDE
;
A
#
# COMPACT_ATOMS: atom_id res chain seq x y z
N MET A 1 19.73 -20.11 43.43
CA MET A 1 19.07 -18.98 42.73
C MET A 1 19.95 -18.61 41.55
N SER A 2 19.73 -19.28 40.42
CA SER A 2 20.47 -19.08 39.18
C SER A 2 19.80 -17.96 38.39
N THR A 3 20.46 -16.82 38.29
CA THR A 3 20.13 -15.76 37.33
C THR A 3 20.41 -16.28 35.93
N SER A 4 19.35 -16.62 35.20
CA SER A 4 19.41 -16.90 33.78
C SER A 4 19.76 -15.61 33.04
N THR A 5 21.00 -15.56 32.57
CA THR A 5 21.49 -14.59 31.62
C THR A 5 20.74 -14.76 30.31
N ASP A 6 20.02 -13.72 29.88
CA ASP A 6 19.48 -13.60 28.53
C ASP A 6 20.63 -13.72 27.53
N HIS A 7 20.66 -14.84 26.81
CA HIS A 7 21.51 -15.01 25.64
C HIS A 7 21.01 -14.06 24.55
N ILE A 8 21.59 -12.86 24.49
CA ILE A 8 21.55 -12.01 23.30
C ILE A 8 22.43 -12.71 22.26
N SER A 9 21.82 -13.59 21.48
CA SER A 9 22.42 -14.11 20.27
C SER A 9 22.46 -12.96 19.25
N GLY A 10 23.66 -12.45 19.00
CA GLY A 10 23.95 -11.34 18.09
C GLY A 10 23.80 -11.71 16.60
N GLY A 11 22.62 -12.19 16.20
CA GLY A 11 22.20 -12.20 14.81
C GLY A 11 21.58 -10.85 14.46
N SER A 12 22.11 -10.17 13.45
CA SER A 12 21.48 -8.96 12.88
C SER A 12 20.09 -9.33 12.37
N GLU A 13 19.02 -8.85 13.01
CA GLU A 13 17.64 -9.03 12.53
C GLU A 13 17.52 -8.48 11.10
N LYS A 14 17.04 -9.31 10.16
CA LYS A 14 16.87 -8.88 8.77
C LYS A 14 15.49 -8.27 8.58
N ILE A 15 15.44 -6.99 8.23
CA ILE A 15 14.18 -6.33 7.85
C ILE A 15 13.66 -6.94 6.55
N LEU A 16 12.43 -7.44 6.58
CA LEU A 16 11.72 -7.99 5.42
C LEU A 16 10.66 -7.02 4.92
N PHE A 17 10.10 -6.19 5.81
CA PHE A 17 9.04 -5.26 5.50
C PHE A 17 9.16 -4.01 6.35
N ALA A 18 8.91 -2.86 5.74
CA ALA A 18 8.66 -1.62 6.46
C ALA A 18 7.66 -0.77 5.67
N ALA A 19 6.66 -0.23 6.36
CA ALA A 19 5.69 0.67 5.75
C ALA A 19 5.13 1.65 6.77
N PHE A 20 4.82 2.86 6.31
CA PHE A 20 3.96 3.78 7.04
C PHE A 20 2.52 3.27 7.05
N ASN A 21 1.78 3.62 8.11
CA ASN A 21 0.32 3.53 8.07
C ASN A 21 -0.28 4.62 7.16
N GLN A 22 -1.59 4.58 6.97
CA GLN A 22 -2.33 5.35 5.96
C GLN A 22 -2.24 6.87 6.13
N ASP A 23 -1.91 7.38 7.30
CA ASP A 23 -1.76 8.81 7.61
C ASP A 23 -0.32 9.19 7.99
N CYS A 24 0.64 8.28 7.78
CA CYS A 24 2.05 8.46 8.10
C CYS A 24 2.32 8.84 9.57
N SER A 25 1.46 8.45 10.51
CA SER A 25 1.67 8.66 11.96
C SER A 25 2.45 7.53 12.63
N CYS A 26 2.47 6.34 12.03
CA CYS A 26 3.17 5.15 12.51
C CYS A 26 3.95 4.45 11.40
N VAL A 27 4.95 3.65 11.82
CA VAL A 27 5.65 2.70 10.96
C VAL A 27 5.53 1.30 11.53
N SER A 28 5.11 0.37 10.68
CA SER A 28 5.18 -1.07 10.91
C SER A 28 6.46 -1.63 10.31
N VAL A 29 7.13 -2.53 11.03
CA VAL A 29 8.35 -3.22 10.60
C VAL A 29 8.18 -4.71 10.82
N GLY A 30 8.37 -5.51 9.78
CA GLY A 30 8.47 -6.97 9.84
C GLY A 30 9.91 -7.41 9.61
N THR A 31 10.39 -8.32 10.43
CA THR A 31 11.71 -8.95 10.30
C THR A 31 11.58 -10.45 10.06
N ASP A 32 12.70 -11.13 9.90
CA ASP A 32 12.77 -12.58 9.80
C ASP A 32 12.43 -13.33 11.10
N CYS A 33 12.38 -12.63 12.24
CA CYS A 33 12.12 -13.22 13.55
C CYS A 33 11.11 -12.44 14.43
N SER A 34 10.71 -11.23 14.07
CA SER A 34 9.80 -10.40 14.86
C SER A 34 9.01 -9.41 14.00
N TYR A 35 8.03 -8.73 14.59
CA TYR A 35 7.44 -7.54 14.02
C TYR A 35 7.16 -6.48 15.08
N LYS A 36 7.24 -5.22 14.67
CA LYS A 36 7.29 -4.04 15.55
C LYS A 36 6.46 -2.91 14.96
N ILE A 37 5.89 -2.08 15.83
CA ILE A 37 5.19 -0.85 15.45
C ILE A 37 5.80 0.32 16.22
N PHE A 38 6.01 1.42 15.52
CA PHE A 38 6.54 2.66 16.05
C PHE A 38 5.58 3.80 15.77
N THR A 39 5.27 4.63 16.77
CA THR A 39 4.75 5.99 16.54
C THR A 39 5.90 6.87 16.08
N LEU A 40 5.61 7.92 15.30
CA LEU A 40 6.65 8.81 14.77
C LEU A 40 6.75 10.16 15.48
N ASP A 41 5.68 10.61 16.14
CA ASP A 41 5.64 11.87 16.87
C ASP A 41 5.09 11.69 18.30
N PRO A 42 5.96 11.46 19.31
CA PRO A 42 7.40 11.21 19.19
C PRO A 42 7.71 9.79 18.66
N LEU A 43 8.94 9.60 18.17
CA LEU A 43 9.43 8.28 17.75
C LEU A 43 9.50 7.33 18.94
N LYS A 44 8.60 6.33 18.97
CA LYS A 44 8.53 5.36 20.06
C LYS A 44 8.04 4.01 19.58
N LYS A 45 8.75 2.93 19.96
CA LYS A 45 8.25 1.56 19.78
C LYS A 45 7.04 1.35 20.69
N CYS A 46 5.85 1.21 20.11
CA CYS A 46 4.60 1.04 20.85
C CYS A 46 4.15 -0.43 20.93
N TYR A 47 4.63 -1.29 20.02
CA TYR A 47 4.26 -2.70 20.00
C TYR A 47 5.39 -3.57 19.43
N SER A 48 5.50 -4.81 19.90
CA SER A 48 6.48 -5.79 19.43
C SER A 48 6.01 -7.21 19.76
N GLN A 49 6.19 -8.14 18.82
CA GLN A 49 5.95 -9.58 19.03
C GLN A 49 6.99 -10.42 18.28
N PRO A 50 7.27 -11.65 18.75
CA PRO A 50 8.07 -12.61 17.99
C PRO A 50 7.28 -13.15 16.78
N GLY A 51 8.01 -13.72 15.83
CA GLY A 51 7.48 -14.30 14.60
C GLY A 51 7.92 -13.51 13.37
N GLY A 52 8.55 -14.21 12.42
CA GLY A 52 9.02 -13.58 11.18
C GLY A 52 7.87 -13.22 10.25
N MET A 53 7.73 -11.93 9.92
CA MET A 53 6.64 -11.39 9.10
C MET A 53 7.19 -10.77 7.82
N SER A 54 6.65 -11.19 6.66
CA SER A 54 6.95 -10.59 5.36
C SER A 54 6.03 -9.42 5.02
N LEU A 55 4.87 -9.30 5.67
CA LEU A 55 3.98 -8.14 5.57
C LEU A 55 3.37 -7.85 6.94
N VAL A 56 3.33 -6.58 7.32
CA VAL A 56 2.73 -6.09 8.57
C VAL A 56 1.91 -4.85 8.24
N GLN A 57 0.66 -5.00 7.82
CA GLN A 57 -0.17 -3.86 7.41
C GLN A 57 -1.03 -3.37 8.56
N MET A 58 -1.00 -2.06 8.79
CA MET A 58 -1.81 -1.38 9.81
C MET A 58 -3.15 -0.90 9.24
N LEU A 59 -4.16 -0.75 10.09
CA LEU A 59 -5.33 0.08 9.80
C LEU A 59 -5.26 1.37 10.62
N TYR A 60 -4.76 2.44 10.01
CA TYR A 60 -4.41 3.70 10.68
C TYR A 60 -3.63 3.42 11.96
N SER A 61 -4.05 3.99 13.09
CA SER A 61 -3.48 3.76 14.42
C SER A 61 -4.39 2.89 15.30
N SER A 62 -5.26 2.09 14.69
CA SER A 62 -6.08 1.10 15.41
C SER A 62 -5.25 -0.11 15.83
N SER A 63 -5.84 -0.99 16.65
CA SER A 63 -5.21 -2.26 17.04
C SER A 63 -5.28 -3.35 15.97
N LEU A 64 -5.97 -3.12 14.85
CA LEU A 64 -6.09 -4.11 13.78
C LEU A 64 -4.81 -4.15 12.92
N LEU A 65 -4.21 -5.34 12.85
CA LEU A 65 -3.07 -5.66 12.00
C LEU A 65 -3.42 -6.77 11.02
N ALA A 66 -2.91 -6.66 9.80
CA ALA A 66 -2.94 -7.68 8.77
C ALA A 66 -1.52 -8.22 8.57
N LEU A 67 -1.30 -9.48 8.98
CA LEU A 67 0.01 -10.11 9.09
C LEU A 67 0.16 -11.25 8.07
N VAL A 68 1.31 -11.31 7.40
CA VAL A 68 1.69 -12.45 6.55
C VAL A 68 3.05 -12.95 6.99
N GLY A 69 3.15 -14.26 7.22
CA GLY A 69 4.37 -14.90 7.71
C GLY A 69 5.48 -14.99 6.66
N ALA A 70 6.73 -14.94 7.11
CA ALA A 70 7.91 -14.95 6.26
C ALA A 70 8.27 -16.32 5.65
N GLY A 71 7.61 -17.41 6.08
CA GLY A 71 7.84 -18.76 5.56
C GLY A 71 9.02 -19.51 6.19
N HIS A 72 9.77 -18.91 7.11
CA HIS A 72 10.88 -19.58 7.82
C HIS A 72 10.39 -20.61 8.84
N GLN A 73 9.12 -20.52 9.27
CA GLN A 73 8.45 -21.46 10.16
C GLN A 73 7.16 -21.95 9.51
N ALA A 74 6.82 -23.23 9.68
CA ALA A 74 5.64 -23.83 9.05
C ALA A 74 4.31 -23.15 9.46
N SER A 75 4.25 -22.63 10.69
CA SER A 75 3.11 -21.84 11.20
C SER A 75 2.99 -20.47 10.55
N LEU A 76 4.08 -19.93 9.98
CA LEU A 76 4.18 -18.58 9.42
C LEU A 76 4.25 -18.63 7.89
N SER A 77 3.24 -19.25 7.28
CA SER A 77 3.17 -19.41 5.83
C SER A 77 3.00 -18.08 5.09
N PRO A 78 3.71 -17.85 3.97
CA PRO A 78 3.54 -16.66 3.13
C PRO A 78 2.22 -16.69 2.32
N ARG A 79 1.42 -17.75 2.44
CA ARG A 79 0.09 -17.90 1.82
C ARG A 79 -1.04 -17.75 2.82
N ARG A 80 -0.72 -17.40 4.07
CA ARG A 80 -1.69 -17.20 5.15
C ARG A 80 -1.68 -15.74 5.56
N LEU A 81 -2.86 -15.12 5.50
CA LEU A 81 -3.12 -13.83 6.10
C LEU A 81 -3.74 -14.06 7.48
N GLN A 82 -3.18 -13.45 8.51
CA GLN A 82 -3.77 -13.40 9.85
C GLN A 82 -4.22 -11.97 10.13
N LEU A 83 -5.49 -11.79 10.48
CA LEU A 83 -5.95 -10.55 11.10
C LEU A 83 -5.78 -10.66 12.60
N PHE A 84 -5.18 -9.64 13.19
CA PHE A 84 -4.71 -9.69 14.57
C PHE A 84 -5.08 -8.40 15.32
N ASN A 85 -5.55 -8.54 16.55
CA ASN A 85 -5.82 -7.43 17.45
C ASN A 85 -4.63 -7.25 18.41
N SER A 86 -3.87 -6.17 18.23
CA SER A 86 -2.67 -5.88 19.01
C SER A 86 -2.96 -5.45 20.45
N SER A 87 -4.13 -4.87 20.75
CA SER A 87 -4.48 -4.49 22.13
C SER A 87 -4.86 -5.70 22.99
N GLU A 88 -5.46 -6.71 22.36
CA GLU A 88 -5.83 -7.98 23.01
C GLU A 88 -4.78 -9.08 22.85
N ASN A 89 -3.75 -8.83 22.02
CA ASN A 89 -2.75 -9.79 21.60
C ASN A 89 -3.37 -11.11 21.08
N LYS A 90 -4.41 -10.99 20.24
CA LYS A 90 -5.24 -12.13 19.81
C LYS A 90 -5.48 -12.12 18.30
N ALA A 91 -5.36 -13.30 17.68
CA ALA A 91 -5.79 -13.50 16.31
C ALA A 91 -7.32 -13.39 16.19
N ILE A 92 -7.80 -12.58 15.25
CA ILE A 92 -9.21 -12.39 14.94
C ILE A 92 -9.66 -13.50 13.99
N CYS A 93 -8.95 -13.67 12.87
CA CYS A 93 -9.21 -14.72 11.90
C CYS A 93 -7.98 -15.01 11.02
N GLU A 94 -8.00 -16.15 10.33
CA GLU A 94 -6.98 -16.55 9.37
C GLU A 94 -7.61 -16.87 8.02
N LEU A 95 -6.97 -16.40 6.94
CA LEU A 95 -7.37 -16.65 5.57
C LEU A 95 -6.21 -17.33 4.84
N ASN A 96 -6.47 -18.48 4.21
CA ASN A 96 -5.49 -19.23 3.44
C ASN A 96 -5.70 -19.01 1.95
N PHE A 97 -4.61 -18.79 1.22
CA PHE A 97 -4.60 -18.54 -0.22
C PHE A 97 -3.82 -19.63 -0.95
N THR A 98 -4.10 -19.77 -2.24
CA THR A 98 -3.50 -20.82 -3.08
C THR A 98 -2.03 -20.55 -3.39
N SER A 99 -1.65 -19.28 -3.46
CA SER A 99 -0.30 -18.81 -3.78
C SER A 99 0.19 -17.79 -2.75
N THR A 100 1.45 -17.38 -2.87
CA THR A 100 2.07 -16.39 -1.99
C THR A 100 1.33 -15.06 -2.07
N ILE A 101 1.03 -14.48 -0.91
CA ILE A 101 0.48 -13.13 -0.80
C ILE A 101 1.61 -12.14 -1.09
N LEU A 102 1.44 -11.38 -2.16
CA LEU A 102 2.43 -10.38 -2.59
C LEU A 102 2.19 -9.03 -1.91
N ASN A 103 0.93 -8.70 -1.63
CA ASN A 103 0.59 -7.43 -0.99
C ASN A 103 -0.76 -7.52 -0.29
N VAL A 104 -0.96 -6.67 0.71
CA VAL A 104 -2.22 -6.49 1.42
C VAL A 104 -2.48 -5.00 1.58
N LYS A 105 -3.72 -4.56 1.31
CA LYS A 105 -4.16 -3.20 1.60
C LYS A 105 -5.41 -3.24 2.46
N VAL A 106 -5.46 -2.34 3.43
CA VAL A 106 -6.52 -2.31 4.44
C VAL A 106 -7.07 -0.89 4.52
N SER A 107 -8.40 -0.79 4.58
CA SER A 107 -9.16 0.44 4.85
C SER A 107 -10.25 0.13 5.87
N LYS A 108 -11.00 1.15 6.31
CA LYS A 108 -12.13 0.97 7.24
C LYS A 108 -13.26 0.09 6.69
N ARG A 109 -13.29 -0.17 5.38
CA ARG A 109 -14.37 -0.91 4.70
C ARG A 109 -13.89 -2.13 3.93
N ARG A 110 -12.62 -2.14 3.51
CA ARG A 110 -12.09 -3.15 2.59
C ARG A 110 -10.77 -3.72 3.08
N LEU A 111 -10.64 -5.02 2.93
CA LEU A 111 -9.38 -5.75 2.95
C LEU A 111 -9.12 -6.23 1.52
N VAL A 112 -7.97 -5.88 0.96
CA VAL A 112 -7.55 -6.28 -0.39
C VAL A 112 -6.32 -7.14 -0.26
N VAL A 113 -6.37 -8.35 -0.83
CA VAL A 113 -5.24 -9.29 -0.85
C VAL A 113 -4.81 -9.52 -2.28
N VAL A 114 -3.53 -9.31 -2.55
CA VAL A 114 -2.95 -9.38 -3.88
C VAL A 114 -2.08 -10.62 -4.00
N LEU A 115 -2.44 -11.49 -4.91
CA LEU A 115 -1.65 -12.61 -5.40
C LEU A 115 -1.08 -12.24 -6.78
N GLN A 116 -0.23 -13.11 -7.34
CA GLN A 116 0.30 -12.90 -8.68
C GLN A 116 -0.79 -12.91 -9.75
N ASP A 117 -1.77 -13.82 -9.62
CA ASP A 117 -2.81 -14.10 -10.62
C ASP A 117 -4.18 -13.53 -10.23
N LYS A 118 -4.36 -13.12 -8.97
CA LYS A 118 -5.67 -12.70 -8.44
C LYS A 118 -5.55 -11.54 -7.45
N ILE A 119 -6.57 -10.69 -7.44
CA ILE A 119 -6.82 -9.71 -6.37
C ILE A 119 -8.15 -10.08 -5.72
N HIS A 120 -8.12 -10.36 -4.41
CA HIS A 120 -9.32 -10.63 -3.62
C HIS A 120 -9.70 -9.38 -2.82
N ILE A 121 -10.95 -8.96 -2.95
CA ILE A 121 -11.54 -7.82 -2.24
C ILE A 121 -12.56 -8.37 -1.24
N PHE A 122 -12.32 -8.12 0.04
CA PHE A 122 -13.18 -8.52 1.15
C PHE A 122 -13.84 -7.31 1.78
N ASP A 123 -15.04 -7.51 2.31
CA ASP A 123 -15.61 -6.62 3.31
C ASP A 123 -14.89 -6.86 4.65
N ILE A 124 -14.26 -5.82 5.20
CA ILE A 124 -13.43 -5.97 6.41
C ILE A 124 -14.23 -6.21 7.69
N SER A 125 -15.54 -5.95 7.70
CA SER A 125 -16.37 -6.17 8.88
C SER A 125 -16.87 -7.60 8.97
N SER A 126 -17.21 -8.20 7.82
CA SER A 126 -17.81 -9.53 7.71
C SER A 126 -16.84 -10.61 7.21
N MET A 127 -15.64 -10.22 6.74
CA MET A 127 -14.69 -11.10 6.05
C MET A 127 -15.26 -11.82 4.82
N LYS A 128 -16.41 -11.36 4.29
CA LYS A 128 -16.99 -11.92 3.07
C LYS A 128 -16.21 -11.43 1.86
N ILE A 129 -15.91 -12.35 0.95
CA ILE A 129 -15.35 -12.00 -0.34
C ILE A 129 -16.41 -11.28 -1.18
N LEU A 130 -16.12 -10.04 -1.57
CA LEU A 130 -16.98 -9.23 -2.42
C LEU A 130 -16.62 -9.45 -3.89
N ARG A 131 -15.33 -9.50 -4.19
CA ARG A 131 -14.85 -9.75 -5.55
C ARG A 131 -13.51 -10.47 -5.60
N THR A 132 -13.34 -11.23 -6.68
CA THR A 132 -12.05 -11.75 -7.14
C THR A 132 -11.83 -11.22 -8.54
N ILE A 133 -10.68 -10.58 -8.78
CA ILE A 133 -10.26 -10.05 -10.06
C ILE A 133 -9.07 -10.89 -10.54
N GLU A 134 -9.11 -11.37 -11.77
CA GLU A 134 -7.96 -12.04 -12.40
C GLU A 134 -6.96 -10.98 -12.88
N THR A 135 -5.68 -11.20 -12.62
CA THR A 135 -4.60 -10.27 -12.95
C THR A 135 -3.32 -11.00 -13.34
N LYS A 136 -2.31 -10.25 -13.78
CA LYS A 136 -0.94 -10.71 -13.96
C LYS A 136 0.00 -9.70 -13.29
N ASN A 137 0.09 -9.81 -11.97
CA ASN A 137 0.72 -8.81 -11.10
C ASN A 137 1.91 -9.38 -10.34
N ASN A 138 2.99 -9.65 -11.06
CA ASN A 138 4.21 -10.25 -10.51
C ASN A 138 4.87 -9.43 -9.39
N LEU A 139 4.59 -8.13 -9.34
CA LEU A 139 5.15 -7.19 -8.36
C LEU A 139 4.21 -6.93 -7.17
N GLY A 140 2.99 -7.49 -7.17
CA GLY A 140 2.00 -7.22 -6.12
C GLY A 140 1.52 -5.76 -6.07
N LEU A 141 1.60 -5.02 -7.17
CA LEU A 141 1.22 -3.61 -7.23
C LEU A 141 -0.30 -3.45 -7.10
N CYS A 142 -0.72 -2.90 -5.96
CA CYS A 142 -2.10 -2.49 -5.75
C CYS A 142 -2.07 -1.40 -4.68
N VAL A 143 -2.79 -0.32 -4.93
CA VAL A 143 -3.03 0.73 -3.95
C VAL A 143 -4.51 0.93 -3.74
N LEU A 144 -4.86 1.38 -2.55
CA LEU A 144 -6.22 1.62 -2.11
C LEU A 144 -6.24 3.02 -1.50
N SER A 145 -7.10 3.90 -2.02
CA SER A 145 -7.27 5.24 -1.48
C SER A 145 -8.02 5.17 -0.16
N SER A 146 -7.64 6.05 0.77
CA SER A 146 -8.51 6.37 1.90
C SER A 146 -9.80 7.01 1.37
N ILE A 147 -10.90 6.84 2.11
CA ILE A 147 -12.10 7.63 1.84
C ILE A 147 -11.78 9.06 2.32
N PRO A 148 -11.82 10.08 1.44
CA PRO A 148 -11.55 11.45 1.86
C PRO A 148 -12.52 11.86 2.97
N SER A 149 -12.00 12.45 4.03
CA SER A 149 -12.80 13.00 5.15
C SER A 149 -13.67 14.20 4.75
N SER A 150 -13.47 14.73 3.55
CA SER A 150 -14.07 15.95 3.03
C SER A 150 -15.26 15.76 2.10
N THR A 151 -15.83 14.56 1.96
CA THR A 151 -17.21 14.48 1.44
C THR A 151 -18.09 15.27 2.41
N PRO A 152 -18.76 16.36 1.98
CA PRO A 152 -19.47 17.24 2.89
C PRO A 152 -20.45 16.43 3.74
N THR A 153 -20.15 16.38 5.04
CA THR A 153 -20.96 15.75 6.06
C THR A 153 -22.23 16.57 6.24
N GLY A 154 -23.18 16.39 5.33
CA GLY A 154 -24.49 17.03 5.34
C GLY A 154 -25.63 16.13 4.85
N VAL A 155 -25.33 14.91 4.39
CA VAL A 155 -26.33 13.87 4.13
C VAL A 155 -25.79 12.55 4.66
N SER A 156 -26.05 12.29 5.94
CA SER A 156 -25.99 10.95 6.52
C SER A 156 -26.97 10.05 5.76
N GLY A 157 -26.45 9.35 4.74
CA GLY A 157 -27.22 8.49 3.83
C GLY A 157 -26.93 8.64 2.33
N GLY A 158 -25.92 9.43 1.92
CA GLY A 158 -25.60 9.65 0.49
C GLY A 158 -24.84 8.50 -0.19
N LYS A 159 -25.21 8.19 -1.44
CA LYS A 159 -24.66 7.16 -2.35
C LYS A 159 -23.16 7.27 -2.74
N ASN A 160 -22.33 8.09 -2.08
CA ASN A 160 -21.03 8.51 -2.62
C ASN A 160 -19.81 8.34 -1.67
N ASP A 161 -19.80 7.33 -0.79
CA ASP A 161 -18.52 6.86 -0.24
C ASP A 161 -17.77 6.11 -1.34
N VAL A 162 -16.72 6.71 -1.91
CA VAL A 162 -15.88 6.05 -2.92
C VAL A 162 -14.47 5.87 -2.36
N SER A 163 -13.96 4.64 -2.48
CA SER A 163 -12.56 4.32 -2.22
C SER A 163 -12.05 3.66 -3.49
N TYR A 164 -11.07 4.30 -4.13
CA TYR A 164 -10.53 3.81 -5.37
C TYR A 164 -9.39 2.85 -5.11
N MET A 165 -9.34 1.79 -5.90
CA MET A 165 -8.23 0.87 -5.99
C MET A 165 -7.58 1.01 -7.36
N ALA A 166 -6.25 0.99 -7.41
CA ALA A 166 -5.50 1.03 -8.67
C ALA A 166 -4.46 -0.08 -8.73
N TYR A 167 -4.38 -0.74 -9.88
CA TYR A 167 -3.48 -1.89 -10.14
C TYR A 167 -3.14 -1.99 -11.64
N PRO A 168 -2.03 -2.65 -12.03
CA PRO A 168 -1.65 -2.79 -13.44
C PRO A 168 -2.70 -3.54 -14.26
N SER A 169 -2.91 -3.12 -15.51
CA SER A 169 -3.75 -3.85 -16.46
C SER A 169 -3.18 -5.24 -16.74
N PRO A 170 -4.01 -6.30 -16.75
CA PRO A 170 -3.55 -7.64 -17.10
C PRO A 170 -3.32 -7.84 -18.60
N THR A 171 -3.87 -6.97 -19.45
CA THR A 171 -3.84 -7.11 -20.91
C THR A 171 -2.88 -6.15 -21.60
N GLU A 172 -2.68 -4.95 -21.05
CA GLU A 172 -1.91 -3.87 -21.69
C GLU A 172 -0.75 -3.42 -20.81
N SER A 173 0.48 -3.55 -21.32
CA SER A 173 1.70 -3.16 -20.59
C SER A 173 1.75 -1.66 -20.32
N GLY A 174 1.91 -1.30 -19.05
CA GLY A 174 2.04 0.11 -18.64
C GLY A 174 0.70 0.82 -18.38
N ASP A 175 -0.42 0.15 -18.64
CA ASP A 175 -1.75 0.65 -18.29
C ASP A 175 -2.08 0.35 -16.83
N VAL A 176 -2.87 1.22 -16.20
CA VAL A 176 -3.35 1.07 -14.82
C VAL A 176 -4.86 1.09 -14.81
N ILE A 177 -5.49 0.10 -14.17
CA ILE A 177 -6.93 0.03 -13.98
C ILE A 177 -7.32 0.82 -12.73
N LEU A 178 -8.36 1.63 -12.84
CA LEU A 178 -9.03 2.30 -11.71
C LEU A 178 -10.33 1.57 -11.39
N TYR A 179 -10.51 1.21 -10.12
CA TYR A 179 -11.60 0.37 -9.65
C TYR A 179 -12.27 0.98 -8.42
N ASP A 180 -13.59 1.02 -8.37
CA ASP A 180 -14.35 1.42 -7.18
C ASP A 180 -14.39 0.23 -6.22
N ALA A 181 -13.68 0.32 -5.11
CA ALA A 181 -13.64 -0.75 -4.11
C ALA A 181 -14.92 -0.81 -3.27
N ILE A 182 -15.67 0.30 -3.14
CA ILE A 182 -16.92 0.35 -2.37
C ILE A 182 -18.06 -0.28 -3.14
N ASN A 183 -18.25 0.11 -4.40
CA ASN A 183 -19.19 -0.51 -5.34
C ASN A 183 -18.38 -1.28 -6.38
N PRO A 184 -18.07 -2.57 -6.17
CA PRO A 184 -17.01 -3.29 -6.89
C PRO A 184 -17.22 -3.29 -8.42
N LYS A 185 -16.63 -2.32 -9.10
CA LYS A 185 -16.63 -2.20 -10.57
C LYS A 185 -15.41 -1.43 -11.05
N GLN A 186 -14.98 -1.73 -12.27
CA GLN A 186 -14.01 -0.91 -12.97
C GLN A 186 -14.64 0.45 -13.30
N VAL A 187 -13.92 1.53 -13.00
CA VAL A 187 -14.36 2.91 -13.20
C VAL A 187 -13.74 3.47 -14.47
N ASN A 188 -12.43 3.29 -14.62
CA ASN A 188 -11.66 3.86 -15.73
C ASN A 188 -10.31 3.11 -15.89
N PHE A 189 -9.47 3.54 -16.82
CA PHE A 189 -8.09 3.09 -16.94
C PHE A 189 -7.17 4.25 -17.37
N ILE A 190 -5.88 4.12 -17.10
CA ILE A 190 -4.86 5.12 -17.36
C ILE A 190 -3.80 4.51 -18.26
N LYS A 191 -3.57 5.11 -19.44
CA LYS A 191 -2.43 4.79 -20.30
C LYS A 191 -1.15 5.42 -19.76
N ALA A 192 -0.63 4.88 -18.67
CA ALA A 192 0.36 5.56 -17.84
C ALA A 192 1.75 5.57 -18.47
N HIS A 193 2.21 4.45 -19.03
CA HIS A 193 3.55 4.30 -19.59
C HIS A 193 3.55 3.33 -20.78
N LYS A 194 4.60 3.37 -21.61
CA LYS A 194 4.79 2.42 -22.74
C LYS A 194 5.30 1.04 -22.31
N SER A 195 5.69 0.90 -21.05
CA SER A 195 6.27 -0.30 -20.47
C SER A 195 5.68 -0.48 -19.09
N ASP A 196 5.78 -1.70 -18.56
CA ASP A 196 5.21 -2.09 -17.27
C ASP A 196 5.44 -1.04 -16.17
N VAL A 197 4.35 -0.77 -15.46
CA VAL A 197 4.35 0.10 -14.28
C VAL A 197 5.07 -0.62 -13.16
N SER A 198 5.99 0.08 -12.49
CA SER A 198 6.75 -0.42 -11.34
C SER A 198 6.26 0.16 -10.02
N ILE A 199 5.62 1.34 -10.04
CA ILE A 199 5.05 2.01 -8.86
C ILE A 199 3.72 2.65 -9.22
N ILE A 200 2.75 2.51 -8.32
CA ILE A 200 1.45 3.18 -8.34
C ILE A 200 1.20 3.71 -6.92
N GLN A 201 0.78 4.96 -6.76
CA GLN A 201 0.51 5.54 -5.44
C GLN A 201 -0.58 6.62 -5.51
N PHE A 202 -1.61 6.53 -4.66
CA PHE A 202 -2.57 7.61 -4.46
C PHE A 202 -1.99 8.69 -3.53
N ASN A 203 -2.45 9.94 -3.69
CA ASN A 203 -2.38 10.93 -2.63
C ASN A 203 -3.36 10.58 -1.49
N GLN A 204 -3.29 11.34 -0.38
CA GLN A 204 -4.08 11.05 0.82
C GLN A 204 -5.60 11.04 0.57
N ASP A 205 -6.06 11.98 -0.24
CA ASP A 205 -7.49 12.20 -0.52
C ASP A 205 -8.02 11.30 -1.66
N GLY A 206 -7.14 10.54 -2.32
CA GLY A 206 -7.52 9.68 -3.45
C GLY A 206 -7.88 10.43 -4.74
N THR A 207 -7.59 11.73 -4.81
CA THR A 207 -7.89 12.61 -5.97
C THR A 207 -6.79 12.61 -7.02
N MET A 208 -5.60 12.14 -6.69
CA MET A 208 -4.45 12.03 -7.60
C MET A 208 -3.80 10.65 -7.53
N LEU A 209 -3.30 10.16 -8.66
CA LEU A 209 -2.54 8.92 -8.77
C LEU A 209 -1.19 9.16 -9.44
N ALA A 210 -0.10 8.91 -8.71
CA ALA A 210 1.25 8.91 -9.27
C ALA A 210 1.64 7.52 -9.78
N THR A 211 2.36 7.48 -10.89
CA THR A 211 2.86 6.25 -11.51
C THR A 211 4.29 6.40 -12.02
N ALA A 212 5.06 5.32 -11.97
CA ALA A 212 6.36 5.21 -12.63
C ALA A 212 6.47 3.87 -13.36
N SER A 213 7.17 3.85 -14.49
CA SER A 213 7.51 2.60 -15.18
C SER A 213 8.80 1.99 -14.66
N GLY A 214 9.09 0.75 -15.08
CA GLY A 214 10.38 0.10 -14.83
C GLY A 214 11.61 0.91 -15.29
N LYS A 215 11.47 1.87 -16.23
CA LYS A 215 12.56 2.78 -16.63
C LYS A 215 12.85 3.85 -15.57
N GLY A 216 11.82 4.29 -14.83
CA GLY A 216 11.95 5.25 -13.73
C GLY A 216 12.54 6.62 -14.08
N THR A 217 12.53 7.03 -15.35
CA THR A 217 13.03 8.35 -15.79
C THR A 217 11.98 9.45 -15.60
N VAL A 218 10.71 9.08 -15.64
CA VAL A 218 9.56 9.99 -15.58
C VAL A 218 8.51 9.44 -14.62
N ILE A 219 7.95 10.33 -13.82
CA ILE A 219 6.81 10.08 -12.95
C ILE A 219 5.62 10.83 -13.55
N ARG A 220 4.47 10.17 -13.69
CA ARG A 220 3.24 10.80 -14.17
C ARG A 220 2.21 10.83 -13.07
N ILE A 221 1.49 11.95 -12.96
CA ILE A 221 0.42 12.16 -11.98
C ILE A 221 -0.87 12.39 -12.74
N PHE A 222 -1.91 11.65 -12.36
CA PHE A 222 -3.22 11.68 -12.99
C PHE A 222 -4.30 12.14 -12.02
N SER A 223 -5.32 12.82 -12.53
CA SER A 223 -6.54 13.11 -11.78
C SER A 223 -7.37 11.85 -11.57
N ILE A 224 -8.10 11.76 -10.48
CA ILE A 224 -8.99 10.65 -10.14
C ILE A 224 -10.35 11.23 -9.75
N PRO A 225 -11.47 10.72 -10.30
CA PRO A 225 -11.59 9.55 -11.18
C PRO A 225 -11.40 9.82 -12.69
N GLY A 226 -11.15 11.07 -13.09
CA GLY A 226 -11.07 11.47 -14.49
C GLY A 226 -9.95 10.81 -15.31
N CYS A 227 -8.89 10.35 -14.65
CA CYS A 227 -7.71 9.72 -15.26
C CYS A 227 -6.96 10.63 -16.25
N GLU A 228 -7.08 11.95 -16.09
CA GLU A 228 -6.39 12.93 -16.93
C GLU A 228 -4.97 13.15 -16.45
N LEU A 229 -4.01 13.27 -17.35
CA LEU A 229 -2.61 13.56 -16.99
C LEU A 229 -2.48 15.00 -16.49
N LEU A 230 -2.15 15.16 -15.21
CA LEU A 230 -1.94 16.47 -14.57
C LEU A 230 -0.47 16.92 -14.67
N HIS A 231 0.47 16.01 -14.39
CA HIS A 231 1.89 16.34 -14.36
C HIS A 231 2.76 15.24 -14.95
N THR A 232 3.84 15.67 -15.59
CA THR A 232 4.94 14.81 -16.04
C THR A 232 6.23 15.32 -15.39
N LEU A 233 6.72 14.59 -14.40
CA LEU A 233 7.89 14.96 -13.61
C LEU A 233 9.11 14.17 -14.09
N ARG A 234 10.13 14.87 -14.59
CA ARG A 234 11.38 14.22 -15.01
C ARG A 234 12.29 14.02 -13.80
N ARG A 235 12.47 12.75 -13.42
CA ARG A 235 13.39 12.33 -12.34
C ARG A 235 14.86 12.48 -12.77
N GLY A 236 15.17 12.15 -14.01
CA GLY A 236 16.53 12.25 -14.56
C GLY A 236 16.64 11.61 -15.95
N SER A 237 17.80 11.78 -16.58
CA SER A 237 18.03 11.29 -17.95
C SER A 237 18.37 9.80 -18.05
N THR A 238 18.95 9.22 -16.99
CA THR A 238 19.32 7.80 -16.94
C THR A 238 18.24 6.97 -16.26
N ALA A 239 18.09 5.71 -16.65
CA ALA A 239 17.15 4.80 -15.99
C ALA A 239 17.51 4.58 -14.51
N ALA A 240 16.49 4.37 -13.68
CA ALA A 240 16.64 4.01 -12.26
C ALA A 240 15.46 3.16 -11.81
N ARG A 241 15.72 2.22 -10.90
CA ARG A 241 14.67 1.54 -10.16
C ARG A 241 14.09 2.51 -9.13
N ILE A 242 12.82 2.86 -9.28
CA ILE A 242 12.09 3.65 -8.28
C ILE A 242 11.68 2.70 -7.15
N TYR A 243 11.94 3.12 -5.90
CA TYR A 243 11.56 2.35 -4.72
C TYR A 243 10.24 2.81 -4.14
N SER A 244 10.01 4.12 -4.11
CA SER A 244 8.77 4.70 -3.59
C SER A 244 8.46 6.06 -4.22
N ILE A 245 7.18 6.38 -4.25
CA ILE A 245 6.64 7.71 -4.50
C ILE A 245 5.74 8.04 -3.32
N SER A 246 5.81 9.27 -2.79
CA SER A 246 4.90 9.73 -1.75
C SER A 246 4.45 11.16 -2.02
N PHE A 247 3.17 11.43 -1.82
CA PHE A 247 2.66 12.80 -1.78
C PHE A 247 2.91 13.40 -0.38
N SER A 248 3.01 14.72 -0.30
CA SER A 248 2.78 15.45 0.95
C SER A 248 1.31 15.36 1.37
N SER A 249 1.02 15.58 2.65
CA SER A 249 -0.35 15.48 3.20
C SER A 249 -1.33 16.46 2.54
N ASP A 250 -0.86 17.63 2.13
CA ASP A 250 -1.61 18.66 1.39
C ASP A 250 -1.62 18.42 -0.14
N SER A 251 -1.01 17.33 -0.61
CA SER A 251 -0.83 17.00 -2.03
C SER A 251 -0.10 18.06 -2.86
N SER A 252 0.63 19.01 -2.24
CA SER A 252 1.37 20.06 -2.96
C SER A 252 2.75 19.62 -3.44
N MET A 253 3.27 18.50 -2.94
CA MET A 253 4.58 17.97 -3.32
C MET A 253 4.56 16.45 -3.52
N VAL A 254 5.51 15.97 -4.33
CA VAL A 254 5.78 14.54 -4.52
C VAL A 254 7.25 14.25 -4.31
N CYS A 255 7.52 13.28 -3.45
CA CYS A 255 8.83 12.74 -3.14
C CYS A 255 9.04 11.42 -3.90
N VAL A 256 10.24 11.20 -4.44
CA VAL A 256 10.59 10.01 -5.23
C VAL A 256 11.97 9.51 -4.82
N SER A 257 12.04 8.26 -4.35
CA SER A 257 13.30 7.58 -4.00
C SER A 257 13.68 6.52 -5.04
N SER A 258 14.98 6.32 -5.26
CA SER A 258 15.48 5.39 -6.28
C SER A 258 16.82 4.77 -5.93
N ASP A 259 17.27 3.83 -6.77
CA ASP A 259 18.61 3.22 -6.70
C ASP A 259 19.79 4.18 -6.94
N LYS A 260 19.52 5.46 -7.26
CA LYS A 260 20.56 6.48 -7.46
C LYS A 260 21.09 7.12 -6.19
N GLY A 261 20.58 6.72 -5.01
CA GLY A 261 21.01 7.27 -3.73
C GLY A 261 20.56 8.71 -3.47
N THR A 262 19.74 9.29 -4.36
CA THR A 262 19.12 10.60 -4.18
C THR A 262 17.60 10.47 -4.05
N VAL A 263 17.01 11.42 -3.33
CA VAL A 263 15.56 11.62 -3.24
C VAL A 263 15.23 12.93 -3.94
N HIS A 264 14.30 12.87 -4.90
CA HIS A 264 13.80 14.07 -5.57
C HIS A 264 12.49 14.50 -4.95
N VAL A 265 12.32 15.81 -4.74
CA VAL A 265 11.08 16.42 -4.28
C VAL A 265 10.62 17.41 -5.35
N PHE A 266 9.40 17.22 -5.85
CA PHE A 266 8.78 18.05 -6.86
C PHE A 266 7.62 18.82 -6.24
N LYS A 267 7.56 20.13 -6.48
CA LYS A 267 6.35 20.91 -6.22
C LYS A 267 5.33 20.66 -7.34
N LEU A 268 4.09 20.40 -6.97
CA LEU A 268 2.97 20.31 -7.89
C LEU A 268 2.31 21.69 -7.96
N ASN A 269 2.45 22.36 -9.10
CA ASN A 269 1.78 23.63 -9.31
C ASN A 269 0.30 23.36 -9.61
N GLN A 270 -0.60 23.98 -8.86
CA GLN A 270 -2.02 23.98 -9.21
C GLN A 270 -2.18 24.90 -10.44
N ASN A 271 -2.49 24.29 -11.59
CA ASN A 271 -2.75 24.89 -12.90
C ASN A 271 -1.55 25.55 -13.62
N GLN A 272 -1.11 24.94 -14.72
CA GLN A 272 -0.89 25.71 -15.94
C GLN A 272 -2.26 25.79 -16.62
N GLU A 273 -2.81 26.98 -16.72
CA GLU A 273 -3.87 27.24 -17.70
C GLU A 273 -3.39 26.69 -19.04
N LYS A 274 -4.28 25.99 -19.75
CA LYS A 274 -4.01 25.61 -21.13
C LYS A 274 -3.89 26.91 -21.90
N ASP A 275 -2.67 27.31 -22.22
CA ASP A 275 -2.46 28.35 -23.23
C ASP A 275 -3.08 27.83 -24.54
N GLU A 276 -4.14 28.53 -24.99
CA GLU A 276 -4.81 28.36 -26.27
C GLU A 276 -3.90 28.74 -27.46
#